data_AF-A0A317H2R5-F1
#
_entry.id   AF-A0A317H2R5-F1
#
_cell.length_a   1.000
_cell.length_b   1.000
_cell.length_c   1.000
_cell.angle_alpha   90.00
_cell.angle_beta   90.00
_cell.angle_gamma   90.00
#
_symmetry.space_group_name_H-M   'P 1'
#
loop_
_entity.id
_entity.type
_entity.pdbx_description
1 polymer ?
#
loop_
_entity_poly.entity_id
_entity_poly.type
_entity_poly.pdbx_seq_one_letter_code
_entity_poly.pdbx_strand_id
1 'polypeptide(L)' 'MNSAEYRAVIAELGLTQTAAARLLGVSPRTSRKWACDETDIPGPAARLLRLMIAAKITPQRVAKLIGNSED' A
#
# COMPACT_ATOMS: atom_id res chain seq x y z
N MET A 1 -3.34 -6.74 9.26
CA MET A 1 -3.60 -5.29 9.21
C MET A 1 -5.08 -5.16 8.95
N ASN A 2 -5.80 -4.31 9.68
CA ASN A 2 -7.22 -4.05 9.43
C ASN A 2 -7.42 -2.83 8.51
N SER A 3 -8.66 -2.54 8.11
CA SER A 3 -8.97 -1.42 7.20
C SER A 3 -8.56 -0.05 7.75
N ALA A 4 -8.69 0.19 9.06
CA ALA A 4 -8.29 1.45 9.69
C ALA A 4 -6.77 1.64 9.69
N GLU A 5 -6.02 0.61 10.07
CA GLU A 5 -4.56 0.60 10.01
C GLU A 5 -4.07 0.79 8.56
N TYR A 6 -4.73 0.15 7.58
CA TYR A 6 -4.41 0.32 6.18
C TYR A 6 -4.57 1.79 5.74
N ARG A 7 -5.71 2.42 6.04
CA ARG A 7 -5.95 3.84 5.73
C ARG A 7 -4.92 4.75 6.39
N ALA A 8 -4.58 4.50 7.65
CA ALA A 8 -3.59 5.28 8.38
C ALA A 8 -2.20 5.16 7.74
N VAL A 9 -1.75 3.94 7.45
CA VAL A 9 -0.41 3.71 6.90
C VAL A 9 -0.27 4.29 5.49
N ILE A 10 -1.27 4.13 4.61
CA ILE A 10 -1.16 4.73 3.27
C ILE A 10 -1.20 6.26 3.35
N ALA A 11 -1.96 6.85 4.28
CA ALA A 11 -1.97 8.29 4.48
C ALA A 11 -0.63 8.80 5.02
N GLU A 12 -0.01 8.10 5.97
CA GLU A 12 1.32 8.42 6.51
C GLU A 12 2.41 8.33 5.42
N LEU A 13 2.28 7.38 4.50
CA LEU A 13 3.14 7.25 3.33
C LEU A 13 2.84 8.26 2.21
N GLY A 14 1.84 9.13 2.38
CA GLY A 14 1.43 10.11 1.36
C GLY A 14 0.76 9.48 0.13
N LEU A 15 0.17 8.30 0.27
CA LEU A 15 -0.47 7.53 -0.80
C LEU A 15 -2.00 7.65 -0.75
N THR A 16 -2.61 7.78 -1.93
CA THR A 16 -4.03 7.48 -2.12
C THR A 16 -4.25 5.96 -2.17
N GLN A 17 -5.49 5.49 -2.03
CA GLN A 17 -5.82 4.08 -2.22
C GLN A 17 -5.37 3.59 -3.61
N THR A 18 -5.63 4.37 -4.67
CA THR A 18 -5.21 4.02 -6.03
C THR A 18 -3.68 3.98 -6.18
N ALA A 19 -2.95 4.93 -5.57
CA ALA A 19 -1.48 4.92 -5.60
C ALA A 19 -0.90 3.71 -4.82
N ALA A 20 -1.49 3.38 -3.67
CA ALA A 20 -1.14 2.18 -2.92
C ALA A 20 -1.43 0.90 -3.72
N ALA A 21 -2.53 0.85 -4.47
CA ALA A 21 -2.86 -0.28 -5.35
C ALA A 21 -1.76 -0.51 -6.39
N ARG A 22 -1.32 0.57 -7.08
CA ARG A 22 -0.22 0.52 -8.05
C ARG A 22 1.08 0.04 -7.41
N LEU A 23 1.45 0.61 -6.26
CA LEU A 23 2.66 0.22 -5.53
C LEU A 23 2.65 -1.27 -5.13
N LEU A 24 1.49 -1.77 -4.71
CA LEU A 24 1.30 -3.14 -4.25
C LEU A 24 1.02 -4.15 -5.37
N GLY A 25 0.94 -3.69 -6.63
CA GLY A 25 0.66 -4.55 -7.78
C GLY A 25 -0.75 -5.16 -7.78
N VAL A 26 -1.74 -4.47 -7.21
CA VAL A 26 -3.14 -4.93 -7.15
C VAL A 26 -4.08 -3.96 -7.86
N SER A 27 -5.31 -4.41 -8.15
CA SER A 27 -6.32 -3.53 -8.74
C SER A 27 -6.75 -2.41 -7.77
N PRO A 28 -7.13 -1.22 -8.26
CA PRO A 28 -7.70 -0.16 -7.43
C PRO A 28 -8.95 -0.62 -6.66
N ARG A 29 -9.75 -1.52 -7.25
CA ARG A 29 -10.93 -2.12 -6.59
C ARG A 29 -10.53 -2.95 -5.38
N THR A 30 -9.45 -3.73 -5.48
CA THR A 30 -8.92 -4.53 -4.36
C THR A 30 -8.48 -3.61 -3.22
N SER A 31 -7.71 -2.56 -3.52
CA SER A 31 -7.29 -1.59 -2.51
C SER A 31 -8.48 -0.88 -1.85
N ARG A 32 -9.52 -0.51 -2.62
CA ARG A 32 -10.76 0.05 -2.07
C ARG A 32 -11.45 -0.91 -1.11
N LYS A 33 -11.55 -2.19 -1.45
CA LYS A 33 -12.15 -3.21 -0.58
C LYS A 33 -11.42 -3.34 0.75
N TRP A 34 -10.10 -3.28 0.74
CA TRP A 34 -9.28 -3.24 1.96
C TRP A 34 -9.56 -2.00 2.81
N ALA A 35 -9.69 -0.83 2.18
CA ALA A 35 -10.02 0.41 2.88
C ALA A 35 -11.46 0.44 3.43
N CYS A 36 -12.38 -0.35 2.87
CA CYS A 36 -13.78 -0.43 3.28
C CYS A 36 -14.12 -1.63 4.18
N ASP A 37 -13.12 -2.41 4.61
CA ASP A 37 -13.32 -3.62 5.43
C ASP A 37 -14.14 -4.72 4.73
N GLU A 38 -14.25 -4.67 3.39
CA GLU A 38 -15.01 -5.66 2.60
C GLU A 38 -14.23 -6.97 2.41
N THR A 39 -12.89 -6.92 2.48
CA THR A 39 -12.00 -8.07 2.36
C THR A 39 -10.73 -7.85 3.17
N ASP A 40 -10.16 -8.93 3.69
CA ASP A 40 -8.90 -8.89 4.42
C ASP A 40 -7.72 -8.39 3.57
N ILE A 41 -6.79 -7.70 4.23
CA ILE A 41 -5.52 -7.31 3.64
C ILE A 41 -4.54 -8.50 3.73
N PRO A 42 -4.05 -9.03 2.59
CA PRO A 42 -3.12 -10.15 2.58
C PRO A 42 -1.83 -9.85 3.36
N GLY A 43 -1.32 -10.87 4.05
CA GLY A 43 -0.09 -10.77 4.86
C GLY A 43 1.11 -10.12 4.14
N PRO A 44 1.42 -10.44 2.87
CA PRO A 44 2.51 -9.80 2.14
C PRO A 44 2.35 -8.28 1.99
N ALA A 45 1.15 -7.80 1.60
CA ALA A 45 0.87 -6.38 1.47
C ALA A 45 1.00 -5.66 2.82
N ALA A 46 0.43 -6.24 3.89
CA ALA A 46 0.54 -5.70 5.24
C ALA A 46 1.99 -5.62 5.74
N ARG A 47 2.82 -6.64 5.46
CA ARG A 47 4.23 -6.66 5.86
C ARG A 47 5.04 -5.59 5.13
N LEU A 48 4.83 -5.42 3.82
CA LEU A 48 5.53 -4.39 3.05
C LEU A 48 5.20 -2.98 3.57
N LEU A 49 3.92 -2.67 3.79
CA LEU A 49 3.50 -1.37 4.31
C LEU A 49 4.09 -1.09 5.70
N ARG A 50 4.08 -2.08 6.60
CA ARG A 50 4.70 -1.95 7.93
C ARG A 50 6.21 -1.76 7.85
N LEU A 51 6.88 -2.47 6.94
CA LEU A 51 8.32 -2.31 6.71
C LEU A 51 8.65 -0.91 6.21
N MET A 52 7.84 -0.37 5.29
CA MET A 52 8.04 1.00 4.77
C MET A 52 7.98 2.04 5.88
N ILE A 53 7.01 1.95 6.78
CA ILE A 53 6.91 2.84 7.96
C ILE A 53 8.11 2.65 8.89
N ALA A 54 8.38 1.40 9.31
CA ALA A 54 9.43 1.12 10.29
C ALA A 54 10.84 1.53 9.81
N ALA A 55 11.12 1.29 8.52
CA ALA A 55 12.40 1.62 7.90
C ALA A 55 12.43 3.00 7.23
N LYS A 56 11.34 3.79 7.33
CA LYS A 56 11.18 5.12 6.71
C LYS A 56 11.49 5.10 5.20
N ILE A 57 11.06 4.05 4.51
CA ILE A 57 11.26 3.89 3.06
C ILE A 57 10.11 4.57 2.34
N THR A 58 10.42 5.52 1.48
CA THR A 58 9.41 6.25 0.71
C THR A 58 8.79 5.37 -0.38
N PRO A 59 7.52 5.62 -0.77
CA PRO A 59 6.89 4.90 -1.88
C PRO A 59 7.68 4.98 -3.19
N GLN A 60 8.31 6.12 -3.48
CA GLN A 60 9.12 6.34 -4.68
C GLN A 60 10.34 5.42 -4.70
N ARG A 61 10.98 5.22 -3.53
CA ARG A 61 12.11 4.30 -3.42
C ARG A 61 11.67 2.86 -3.67
N VAL A 62 10.53 2.44 -3.14
CA VAL A 62 9.98 1.10 -3.37
C VAL A 62 9.58 0.94 -4.85
N ALA A 63 8.87 1.90 -5.44
CA ALA A 63 8.48 1.87 -6.86
C ALA A 63 9.69 1.68 -7.80
N LYS A 64 10.80 2.37 -7.52
CA LYS A 64 12.07 2.23 -8.25
C LYS A 64 12.71 0.84 -8.09
N LEU A 65 12.55 0.19 -6.93
CA LEU A 65 13.10 -1.15 -6.67
C LEU A 65 12.28 -2.27 -7.32
N ILE A 66 10.96 -2.10 -7.40
CA ILE A 66 10.05 -3.12 -7.93
C ILE A 66 9.80 -3.01 -9.45
N GLY A 67 10.38 -2.01 -10.12
CA GLY A 67 10.28 -1.87 -11.58
C GLY A 67 8.98 -1.25 -12.09
N ASN A 68 8.23 -0.54 -11.23
CA ASN A 68 7.05 0.23 -11.65
C ASN A 68 7.42 1.67 -12.04
N SER A 69 8.51 1.84 -12.81
CA SER A 69 8.83 3.10 -13.46
C SER A 69 7.70 3.43 -14.43
N GLU A 70 7.01 4.55 -14.18
CA GLU A 70 6.06 5.15 -15.12
C GLU A 70 6.78 5.39 -16.45
N ASP A 71 6.33 4.68 -17.48
CA ASP A 71 6.26 5.19 -18.85
C ASP A 71 4.80 5.59 -19.12
#